data_AF-A0A9D4JSQ8-F1
#
_entry.id   AF-A0A9D4JSQ8-F1
#
_cell.length_a   1.000
_cell.length_b   1.000
_cell.length_c   1.000
_cell.angle_alpha   90.00
_cell.angle_beta   90.00
_cell.angle_gamma   90.00
#
_symmetry.space_group_name_H-M   'P 1'
#
loop_
_entity.id
_entity.type
_entity.pdbx_description
1 polymer ?
#
loop_
_entity_poly.entity_id
_entity_poly.type
_entity_poly.pdbx_seq_one_letter_code
_entity_poly.pdbx_strand_id
1 'polypeptide(L)'
;MGVNIPNVSLVVHWGAPKSFLTYWQEVGRAGREGKQALAVLIPYKRSCLTSMCDGDFSESLTTAVCVRNRTLTALLTKDMDKSSIPVHDSCENTCDVCVCKQCLCCSVCYEQCLCPGKADQIKKSSVSTSVSIVAAVVVTIIRNIFL
;
A
#
# COMPACT_ATOMS: atom_id res chain seq x y z
N MET A 1 13.56 2.78 -16.76
CA MET A 1 13.22 2.69 -18.20
C MET A 1 11.72 2.86 -18.43
N GLY A 2 11.35 3.57 -19.50
CA GLY A 2 10.04 4.19 -19.74
C GLY A 2 9.08 3.35 -20.57
N VAL A 3 8.23 2.58 -19.90
CA VAL A 3 6.98 2.05 -20.45
C VAL A 3 5.88 3.04 -20.12
N ASN A 4 5.33 3.72 -21.13
CA ASN A 4 4.17 4.60 -20.98
C ASN A 4 2.93 3.88 -21.51
N ILE A 5 2.35 3.01 -20.68
CA ILE A 5 1.07 2.38 -20.98
C ILE A 5 -0.01 3.25 -20.34
N PRO A 6 -0.82 3.99 -21.13
CA PRO A 6 -2.02 4.63 -20.60
C PRO A 6 -3.01 3.54 -20.15
N ASN A 7 -3.82 3.80 -19.13
CA ASN A 7 -4.83 2.87 -18.57
C ASN A 7 -4.33 1.68 -17.74
N VAL A 8 -3.20 1.77 -17.02
CA VAL A 8 -2.86 0.74 -16.03
C VAL A 8 -3.70 0.93 -14.74
N SER A 9 -4.70 0.06 -14.56
CA SER A 9 -5.60 0.06 -13.39
C SER A 9 -5.15 -0.88 -12.26
N LEU A 10 -4.25 -1.82 -12.54
CA LEU A 10 -3.79 -2.81 -11.57
C LEU A 10 -2.30 -3.11 -11.77
N VAL A 11 -1.54 -3.05 -10.69
CA VAL A 11 -0.15 -3.51 -10.62
C VAL A 11 -0.08 -4.63 -9.59
N VAL A 12 0.49 -5.77 -9.97
CA VAL A 12 0.66 -6.92 -9.07
C VAL A 12 2.14 -7.18 -8.90
N HIS A 13 2.61 -7.12 -7.65
CA HIS A 13 3.95 -7.55 -7.25
C HIS A 13 3.85 -8.96 -6.69
N TRP A 14 4.46 -9.90 -7.43
CA TRP A 14 4.61 -11.27 -7.00
C TRP A 14 5.96 -11.44 -6.29
N GLY A 15 5.95 -11.33 -4.96
CA GLY A 15 7.14 -11.23 -4.11
C GLY A 15 7.43 -9.79 -3.66
N ALA A 16 8.25 -9.68 -2.62
CA ALA A 16 8.74 -8.41 -2.11
C ALA A 16 9.68 -7.73 -3.11
N PRO A 17 9.42 -6.46 -3.48
CA PRO A 17 10.38 -5.61 -4.18
C PRO A 17 11.71 -5.49 -3.45
N LYS A 18 12.77 -5.17 -4.18
CA LYS A 18 14.11 -5.00 -3.60
C LYS A 18 14.18 -3.86 -2.59
N SER A 19 13.50 -2.75 -2.86
CA SER A 19 13.58 -1.53 -2.07
C SER A 19 12.29 -0.71 -2.17
N PHE A 20 12.09 0.23 -1.25
CA PHE A 20 10.98 1.21 -1.32
C PHE A 20 10.96 1.99 -2.63
N LEU A 21 12.13 2.37 -3.15
CA LEU A 21 12.26 3.09 -4.41
C LEU A 21 11.79 2.22 -5.60
N THR A 22 12.18 0.94 -5.61
CA THR A 22 11.77 -0.01 -6.65
C THR A 22 10.25 -0.17 -6.65
N TYR A 23 9.68 -0.42 -5.46
CA TYR A 23 8.23 -0.50 -5.27
C TYR A 23 7.53 0.77 -5.78
N TRP A 24 8.01 1.94 -5.36
CA TRP A 24 7.41 3.22 -5.74
C TRP A 24 7.44 3.49 -7.24
N GLN A 25 8.57 3.21 -7.91
CA GLN A 25 8.71 3.39 -9.36
C GLN A 25 7.81 2.46 -10.17
N GLU A 26 7.63 1.23 -9.70
CA GLU A 26 6.79 0.21 -10.36
C GLU A 26 5.30 0.53 -10.18
N VAL A 27 4.88 0.82 -8.95
CA VAL A 27 3.50 1.21 -8.62
C VAL A 27 3.11 2.52 -9.28
N GLY A 28 4.04 3.48 -9.38
CA GLY A 28 3.83 4.78 -10.04
C GLY A 28 3.56 4.72 -11.55
N ARG A 29 3.55 3.52 -12.15
CA ARG A 29 3.09 3.30 -13.52
C ARG A 29 1.56 3.23 -13.63
N ALA A 30 0.88 2.87 -12.56
CA ALA A 30 -0.58 2.82 -12.51
C ALA A 30 -1.20 4.20 -12.26
N GLY A 31 -2.46 4.39 -12.65
CA GLY A 31 -3.25 5.56 -12.26
C GLY A 31 -2.82 6.90 -12.89
N ARG A 32 -2.05 6.87 -13.99
CA ARG A 32 -1.62 8.09 -14.72
C ARG A 32 -2.76 8.93 -15.28
N GLU A 33 -3.93 8.32 -15.50
CA GLU A 33 -5.12 9.02 -16.01
C GLU A 33 -5.99 9.65 -14.90
N GLY A 34 -5.50 9.71 -13.66
CA GLY A 34 -6.29 10.21 -12.52
C GLY A 34 -7.43 9.27 -12.07
N LYS A 35 -7.66 8.18 -12.80
CA LYS A 35 -8.55 7.08 -12.39
C LYS A 35 -7.90 6.29 -11.24
N GLN A 36 -8.75 5.76 -10.36
CA GLN A 36 -8.30 4.88 -9.28
C GLN A 36 -7.60 3.64 -9.87
N ALA A 37 -6.41 3.34 -9.35
CA ALA A 37 -5.68 2.12 -9.63
C ALA A 37 -5.37 1.36 -8.35
N LEU A 38 -5.01 0.09 -8.49
CA LEU A 38 -4.70 -0.81 -7.38
C LEU A 38 -3.26 -1.32 -7.49
N ALA A 39 -2.55 -1.36 -6.37
CA ALA A 39 -1.30 -2.10 -6.22
C ALA A 39 -1.55 -3.26 -5.28
N VAL A 40 -1.35 -4.48 -5.76
CA VAL A 40 -1.44 -5.71 -4.97
C VAL A 40 -0.03 -6.25 -4.78
N LEU A 41 0.38 -6.40 -3.53
CA LEU A 41 1.67 -6.97 -3.16
C LEU A 41 1.45 -8.32 -2.45
N ILE A 42 2.02 -9.36 -3.03
CA ILE A 42 1.91 -10.75 -2.54
C ILE A 42 3.32 -11.20 -2.13
N PRO A 43 3.76 -10.90 -0.91
CA PRO A 43 5.05 -11.37 -0.42
C PRO A 43 5.00 -12.86 -0.10
N TYR A 44 6.12 -13.53 -0.27
CA TYR A 44 6.33 -14.90 0.21
C TYR A 44 7.63 -14.96 1.02
N LYS A 45 7.76 -15.94 1.92
CA LYS A 45 8.89 -16.03 2.87
C LYS A 45 10.27 -15.82 2.21
N ARG A 46 10.49 -16.42 1.03
CA ARG A 46 11.77 -16.34 0.32
C ARG A 46 12.04 -14.98 -0.33
N SER A 47 11.02 -14.21 -0.71
CA SER A 47 11.23 -12.86 -1.25
C SER A 47 11.62 -11.85 -0.17
N CYS A 48 11.21 -12.09 1.09
CA CYS A 48 11.52 -11.21 2.21
C CYS A 48 12.89 -11.48 2.84
N LEU A 49 13.72 -12.34 2.25
CA LEU A 49 15.08 -12.57 2.73
C LEU A 49 15.97 -11.36 2.42
N THR A 50 16.88 -11.01 3.33
CA THR A 50 17.81 -9.88 3.18
C THR A 50 18.72 -9.95 1.95
N SER A 51 18.89 -11.15 1.37
CA SER A 51 19.62 -11.33 0.10
C SER A 51 18.84 -10.88 -1.14
N MET A 52 17.52 -10.70 -1.02
CA MET A 52 16.60 -10.38 -2.10
C MET A 52 15.91 -9.02 -1.93
N CYS A 53 15.77 -8.57 -0.68
CA CYS A 53 15.02 -7.38 -0.29
C CYS A 53 15.78 -6.64 0.81
N ASP A 54 15.74 -5.30 0.77
CA ASP A 54 16.23 -4.44 1.84
C ASP A 54 15.52 -4.78 3.15
N GLY A 55 16.29 -4.77 4.26
CA GLY A 55 15.80 -5.11 5.59
C GLY A 55 14.57 -4.29 6.00
N ASP A 56 14.66 -2.97 5.85
CA ASP A 56 13.59 -2.04 6.22
C ASP A 56 12.27 -2.29 5.47
N PHE A 57 12.36 -2.68 4.20
CA PHE A 57 11.17 -3.02 3.40
C PHE A 57 10.58 -4.36 3.87
N SER A 58 11.44 -5.37 4.10
CA SER A 58 11.00 -6.67 4.60
C SER A 58 10.31 -6.58 5.96
N GLU A 59 10.82 -5.72 6.86
CA GLU A 59 10.23 -5.44 8.16
C GLU A 59 8.87 -4.74 8.02
N SER A 60 8.73 -3.82 7.08
CA SER A 60 7.45 -3.13 6.84
C SER A 60 6.35 -4.09 6.37
N LEU A 61 6.71 -5.18 5.69
CA LEU A 61 5.76 -6.22 5.27
C LEU A 61 5.37 -7.16 6.41
N THR A 62 6.28 -7.45 7.34
CA THR A 62 6.01 -8.35 8.48
C THR A 62 5.28 -7.66 9.62
N THR A 63 5.55 -6.38 9.85
CA THR A 63 4.98 -5.58 10.95
C THR A 63 3.56 -5.07 10.69
N ALA A 64 2.98 -5.35 9.51
CA ALA A 64 1.64 -4.92 9.13
C ALA A 64 1.42 -3.41 9.36
N VAL A 65 2.34 -2.58 8.87
CA VAL A 65 2.25 -1.12 8.88
C VAL A 65 1.77 -0.62 7.52
N CYS A 66 1.20 0.59 7.46
CA CYS A 66 0.82 1.22 6.20
C CYS A 66 2.02 1.34 5.25
N VAL A 67 1.98 0.57 4.15
CA VAL A 67 3.04 0.54 3.13
C VAL A 67 3.18 1.90 2.45
N ARG A 68 2.08 2.63 2.21
CA ARG A 68 2.15 3.98 1.61
C ARG A 68 2.94 4.93 2.50
N ASN A 69 2.61 5.01 3.78
CA ASN A 69 3.29 5.90 4.72
C ASN A 69 4.78 5.53 4.89
N ARG A 70 5.08 4.23 5.03
CA ARG A 70 6.47 3.73 5.10
C ARG A 70 7.26 4.06 3.85
N THR A 71 6.68 3.85 2.66
CA THR A 71 7.34 4.16 1.39
C THR A 71 7.62 5.65 1.26
N LEU A 72 6.65 6.52 1.57
CA LEU A 72 6.85 7.96 1.54
C LEU A 72 7.92 8.39 2.54
N THR A 73 7.87 7.88 3.78
CA THR A 73 8.86 8.19 4.82
C THR A 73 10.28 7.77 4.42
N ALA A 74 10.42 6.59 3.79
CA ALA A 74 11.71 6.08 3.32
C ALA A 74 12.28 6.85 2.13
N LEU A 75 11.44 7.55 1.36
CA LEU A 75 11.85 8.35 0.20
C LEU A 75 12.11 9.82 0.55
N LEU A 76 11.87 10.24 1.79
CA LEU A 76 12.14 11.61 2.21
C LEU A 76 13.64 11.85 2.41
N THR A 77 14.16 12.88 1.75
CA THR A 77 15.49 13.45 1.99
C THR A 77 15.43 14.47 3.13
N LYS A 78 16.59 14.83 3.70
CA LYS A 78 16.71 15.72 4.87
C LYS A 78 16.09 17.11 4.68
N ASP A 79 15.94 17.55 3.43
CA ASP A 79 15.43 18.88 3.08
C ASP A 79 13.92 18.89 2.76
N MET A 80 13.24 17.73 2.82
CA MET A 80 11.80 17.63 2.60
C MET A 80 11.04 17.65 3.93
N ASP A 81 9.98 18.46 4.00
CA ASP A 81 9.15 18.57 5.19
C ASP A 81 8.34 17.27 5.42
N LYS A 82 8.46 16.70 6.62
CA LYS A 82 7.71 15.49 7.03
C LYS A 82 6.23 15.77 7.27
N SER A 83 5.84 17.04 7.42
CA SER A 83 4.45 17.45 7.59
C SER A 83 3.58 17.18 6.36
N SER A 84 4.19 17.04 5.18
CA SER A 84 3.47 16.78 3.93
C SER A 84 3.10 15.31 3.73
N ILE A 85 3.58 14.41 4.59
CA ILE A 85 3.16 13.01 4.55
C ILE A 85 1.69 12.96 4.97
N PRO A 86 0.79 12.43 4.13
CA PRO A 86 -0.62 12.37 4.48
C PRO A 86 -0.80 11.48 5.72
N VAL A 87 -1.05 12.13 6.85
CA VAL A 87 -1.45 11.47 8.09
C VAL A 87 -2.86 10.93 7.86
N HIS A 88 -3.08 9.68 8.28
CA HIS A 88 -4.40 9.08 8.22
C HIS A 88 -5.28 9.71 9.30
N ASP A 89 -6.01 10.77 8.95
CA ASP A 89 -7.02 11.33 9.85
C ASP A 89 -8.13 10.28 10.01
N SER A 90 -8.21 9.71 11.22
CA SER A 90 -9.29 8.82 11.60
C SER A 90 -10.59 9.61 11.68
N CYS A 91 -11.67 9.06 11.10
CA CYS A 91 -12.99 9.69 11.18
C CYS A 91 -13.55 9.59 12.61
N GLU A 92 -14.45 10.50 12.96
CA GLU A 92 -15.10 10.63 14.28
C GLU A 92 -16.08 9.47 14.64
N ASN A 93 -15.97 8.32 13.95
CA ASN A 93 -16.75 7.09 14.20
C ASN A 93 -18.27 7.20 14.03
N THR A 94 -18.77 8.26 13.39
CA THR A 94 -20.20 8.54 13.18
C THR A 94 -20.62 8.50 11.70
N CYS A 95 -20.08 7.55 10.92
CA CYS A 95 -20.38 7.44 9.49
C CYS A 95 -21.02 6.10 9.11
N ASP A 96 -22.17 6.18 8.42
CA ASP A 96 -22.91 5.03 7.86
C ASP A 96 -22.21 4.45 6.61
N VAL A 97 -21.53 5.31 5.83
CA VAL A 97 -20.64 4.93 4.74
C VAL A 97 -19.38 5.80 4.80
N CYS A 98 -18.26 5.18 5.17
CA CYS A 98 -17.00 5.83 5.43
C CYS A 98 -16.13 5.90 4.16
N VAL A 99 -15.89 7.12 3.69
CA VAL A 99 -15.02 7.43 2.54
C VAL A 99 -13.75 8.16 3.01
N CYS A 100 -13.32 7.93 4.25
CA CYS A 100 -12.17 8.62 4.83
C CYS A 100 -10.85 8.17 4.16
N LYS A 101 -9.82 9.01 4.31
CA LYS A 101 -8.49 8.75 3.74
C LYS A 101 -7.85 7.46 4.30
N GLN A 102 -8.22 7.04 5.50
CA GLN A 102 -7.74 5.79 6.12
C GLN A 102 -8.39 4.55 5.50
N CYS A 103 -9.72 4.54 5.33
CA CYS A 103 -10.47 3.47 4.67
C CYS A 103 -10.07 3.27 3.21
N LEU A 104 -9.57 4.31 2.55
CA LEU A 104 -9.19 4.27 1.13
C LEU A 104 -7.68 4.17 0.89
N CYS A 105 -6.86 3.92 1.93
CA CYS A 105 -5.41 3.91 1.76
C CYS A 105 -4.85 2.52 1.36
N CYS A 106 -4.92 1.56 2.27
CA CYS A 106 -4.45 0.19 2.05
C CYS A 106 -5.20 -0.78 2.96
N SER A 107 -5.04 -2.09 2.73
CA SER A 107 -5.68 -3.14 3.52
C SER A 107 -5.36 -3.02 5.02
N VAL A 108 -4.13 -2.63 5.37
CA VAL A 108 -3.74 -2.41 6.77
C VAL A 108 -4.50 -1.23 7.39
N CYS A 109 -4.55 -0.08 6.71
CA CYS A 109 -5.28 1.09 7.20
C CYS A 109 -6.79 0.84 7.28
N TYR A 110 -7.33 0.06 6.36
CA TYR A 110 -8.72 -0.37 6.37
C TYR A 110 -9.06 -1.18 7.62
N GLU A 111 -8.21 -2.15 8.00
CA GLU A 111 -8.40 -2.94 9.22
C GLU A 111 -8.27 -2.06 10.48
N GLN A 112 -7.31 -1.14 10.49
CA GLN A 112 -7.08 -0.22 11.62
C GLN A 112 -8.13 0.89 11.76
N CYS A 113 -9.02 1.08 10.79
CA CYS A 113 -10.08 2.07 10.90
C CYS A 113 -11.22 1.59 11.80
N LEU A 114 -11.72 2.48 12.67
CA LEU A 114 -12.75 2.17 13.68
C LEU A 114 -14.19 2.47 13.22
N CYS A 115 -14.38 2.91 11.98
CA CYS A 115 -15.68 3.33 11.50
C CYS A 115 -16.66 2.16 11.30
N PRO A 116 -17.95 2.32 11.67
CA PRO A 116 -18.95 1.26 11.54
C PRO A 116 -19.35 0.99 10.07
N GLY A 117 -19.34 2.01 9.22
CA GLY A 117 -19.70 1.93 7.80
C GLY A 117 -18.53 1.79 6.83
N LYS A 118 -17.59 0.85 7.02
CA LYS A 118 -16.43 0.73 6.10
C LYS A 118 -16.91 0.51 4.65
N ALA A 119 -16.52 1.37 3.72
CA ALA A 119 -16.90 1.22 2.31
C ALA A 119 -16.27 -0.04 1.68
N ASP A 120 -17.11 -0.90 1.08
CA ASP A 120 -16.78 -2.21 0.49
C ASP A 120 -15.78 -2.22 -0.69
N GLN A 121 -15.21 -1.06 -1.04
CA GLN A 121 -14.30 -0.92 -2.20
C GLN A 121 -12.95 -1.60 -1.98
N ILE A 122 -12.56 -1.83 -0.72
CA ILE A 122 -11.51 -2.78 -0.35
C ILE A 122 -12.23 -4.02 0.16
N LYS A 123 -12.76 -4.84 -0.75
CA LYS A 123 -13.27 -6.16 -0.35
C LYS A 123 -12.19 -6.84 0.49
N LYS A 124 -12.59 -7.40 1.64
CA LYS A 124 -11.87 -8.48 2.29
C LYS A 124 -11.60 -9.53 1.22
N SER A 125 -10.46 -9.50 0.54
CA SER A 125 -9.93 -10.73 -0.03
C SER A 125 -9.45 -11.51 1.19
N SER A 126 -10.40 -12.20 1.82
CA SER A 126 -10.13 -13.26 2.76
C SER A 126 -9.16 -14.23 2.10
N VAL A 127 -7.86 -14.10 2.39
CA VAL A 127 -7.00 -15.26 2.36
C VAL A 127 -7.20 -15.91 3.71
N SER A 128 -8.03 -16.96 3.70
CA SER A 128 -8.20 -17.88 4.81
C SER A 128 -6.84 -18.23 5.39
N THR A 129 -6.67 -17.95 6.68
CA THR A 129 -5.58 -18.41 7.52
C THR A 129 -5.62 -19.93 7.61
N SER A 130 -4.95 -20.60 6.69
CA SER A 130 -4.42 -21.93 6.93
C SER A 130 -3.20 -22.16 6.04
N VAL A 131 -2.15 -22.73 6.64
CA VAL A 131 -0.91 -23.19 6.02
C VAL A 131 0.19 -22.14 5.82
N SER A 132 1.00 -21.95 6.87
CA SER A 132 2.47 -21.88 6.88
C SER A 132 3.26 -20.99 5.90
N ILE A 133 2.62 -20.12 5.13
CA ILE A 133 3.26 -19.15 4.22
C ILE A 133 2.94 -17.76 4.77
N VAL A 134 3.96 -16.96 5.04
CA VAL A 134 3.80 -15.54 5.33
C VAL A 134 3.27 -14.91 4.04
N ALA A 135 1.95 -14.79 3.90
CA ALA A 135 1.29 -14.20 2.75
C ALA A 135 0.22 -13.21 3.24
N ALA A 136 0.66 -12.18 3.95
CA ALA A 136 -0.15 -10.99 4.12
C ALA A 136 -0.23 -10.29 2.74
N VAL A 137 -1.34 -10.47 2.04
CA VAL A 137 -1.59 -9.76 0.78
C VAL A 137 -1.87 -8.30 1.13
N VAL A 138 -0.97 -7.41 0.72
CA VAL A 138 -1.14 -5.98 0.93
C VAL A 138 -1.75 -5.37 -0.31
N VAL A 139 -2.98 -4.89 -0.19
CA VAL A 139 -3.66 -4.14 -1.25
C VAL A 139 -3.54 -2.67 -0.92
N THR A 140 -2.93 -1.90 -1.81
CA THR A 140 -2.81 -0.44 -1.69
C THR A 140 -3.61 0.21 -2.80
N ILE A 141 -4.46 1.16 -2.45
CA ILE A 141 -5.17 1.97 -3.43
C ILE A 141 -4.22 3.07 -3.90
N ILE A 142 -4.02 3.13 -5.21
CA ILE A 142 -3.34 4.21 -5.90
C ILE A 142 -4.40 5.24 -6.27
N ARG A 143 -4.59 6.22 -5.40
CA ARG A 143 -5.24 7.49 -5.71
C ARG A 143 -4.18 8.57 -5.61
N ASN A 144 -4.07 9.39 -6.66
CA ASN A 144 -3.12 10.51 -6.77
C ASN A 144 -1.75 10.20 -6.15
N ILE A 145 -0.92 9.44 -6.86
CA ILE A 145 0.54 9.38 -6.56
C ILE A 145 1.23 10.70 -6.93
N PHE A 146 0.55 11.59 -7.66
CA PHE A 146 1.12 12.81 -8.26
C PHE A 146 0.48 14.14 -7.84
N LEU A 147 -0.37 14.17 -6.80
CA LEU A 147 -0.93 15.42 -6.28
C LEU A 147 -0.91 15.45 -4.76
#